data_AF-A0A378A2K8-F1
#
_entry.id   AF-A0A378A2K8-F1
#
_cell.length_a   1.000
_cell.length_b   1.000
_cell.length_c   1.000
_cell.angle_alpha   90.00
_cell.angle_beta   90.00
_cell.angle_gamma   90.00
#
_symmetry.space_group_name_H-M   'P 1'
#
loop_
_entity.id
_entity.type
_entity.pdbx_description
1 polymer ?
#
loop_
_entity_poly.entity_id
_entity_poly.type
_entity_poly.pdbx_seq_one_letter_code
_entity_poly.pdbx_strand_id
1 'polypeptide(L)'
;MDNGFIKKGMLEYIDGISLHPYSYANSSESLRTVKGNIDAIDSFHDRIKLISGKEIPFYITEMGVPTHYGHGGVSLDEQSDFINEYSREVINRKYIKGLWWYDLINDGGNILNKEDNFGFFYENLSPKPVMQDFKKNLISK
;
A
#
# COMPACT_ATOMS: atom_id res chain seq x y z
N MET A 1 7.59 21.33 -21.68
CA MET A 1 6.91 20.48 -20.68
C MET A 1 7.77 20.49 -19.44
N ASP A 2 7.37 21.18 -18.35
CA ASP A 2 7.81 20.93 -16.97
C ASP A 2 7.50 22.15 -16.06
N ASN A 3 6.25 22.22 -15.60
CA ASN A 3 5.77 23.17 -14.59
C ASN A 3 5.29 22.45 -13.32
N GLY A 4 5.79 21.25 -13.04
CA GLY A 4 5.35 20.42 -11.90
C GLY A 4 5.63 21.08 -10.54
N PHE A 5 4.78 20.80 -9.55
CA PHE A 5 4.84 21.40 -8.20
C PHE A 5 6.22 21.25 -7.52
N ILE A 6 6.90 20.12 -7.75
CA ILE A 6 8.25 19.88 -7.21
C ILE A 6 9.26 20.91 -7.72
N LYS A 7 9.29 21.17 -9.03
CA LYS A 7 10.18 22.18 -9.63
C LYS A 7 9.81 23.61 -9.22
N LYS A 8 8.57 23.82 -8.75
CA LYS A 8 8.09 25.10 -8.21
C LYS A 8 8.40 25.29 -6.72
N GLY A 9 9.15 24.37 -6.10
CA GLY A 9 9.60 24.50 -4.71
C GLY A 9 8.57 24.04 -3.67
N MET A 10 7.56 23.23 -4.03
CA MET A 10 6.58 22.71 -3.08
C MET A 10 7.22 21.99 -1.87
N LEU A 11 8.39 21.37 -2.07
CA LEU A 11 9.12 20.66 -1.03
C LEU A 11 9.72 21.58 0.06
N GLU A 12 9.67 22.90 -0.09
CA GLU A 12 10.02 23.84 0.99
C GLU A 12 8.90 23.99 2.02
N TYR A 13 7.68 23.55 1.70
CA TYR A 13 6.47 23.82 2.47
C TYR A 13 5.83 22.57 3.06
N ILE A 14 6.48 21.41 2.93
CA ILE A 14 5.98 20.13 3.42
C ILE A 14 7.10 19.35 4.11
N ASP A 15 6.73 18.56 5.12
CA ASP A 15 7.66 17.69 5.85
C ASP A 15 7.68 16.25 5.30
N GLY A 16 6.77 15.92 4.38
CA GLY A 16 6.60 14.58 3.86
C GLY A 16 5.58 14.49 2.74
N ILE A 17 5.55 13.34 2.07
CA ILE A 17 4.61 13.02 0.99
C ILE A 17 3.79 11.79 1.39
N SER A 18 2.46 11.93 1.38
CA SER A 18 1.53 10.83 1.53
C SER A 18 1.30 10.11 0.20
N LEU A 19 1.31 8.78 0.22
CA LEU A 19 1.11 7.92 -0.96
C LEU A 19 -0.04 6.95 -0.73
N HIS A 20 -0.87 6.78 -1.77
CA HIS A 20 -1.96 5.79 -1.81
C HIS A 20 -1.71 4.86 -3.03
N PRO A 21 -0.68 4.00 -3.00
CA PRO A 21 -0.13 3.34 -4.18
C PRO A 21 -0.91 2.09 -4.59
N TYR A 22 -2.24 2.17 -4.71
CA TYR A 22 -3.03 1.01 -5.11
C TYR A 22 -2.71 0.53 -6.52
N SER A 23 -2.48 -0.78 -6.66
CA SER A 23 -2.26 -1.40 -7.95
C SER A 23 -3.06 -2.68 -8.21
N TYR A 24 -3.88 -3.17 -7.27
CA TYR A 24 -4.61 -4.46 -7.40
C TYR A 24 -5.45 -4.60 -8.69
N ALA A 25 -5.97 -3.49 -9.23
CA ALA A 25 -6.77 -3.47 -10.45
C ALA A 25 -6.03 -2.88 -11.67
N ASN A 26 -4.72 -2.60 -11.56
CA ASN A 26 -3.93 -1.96 -12.61
C ASN A 26 -3.90 -2.82 -13.88
N SER A 27 -3.98 -2.24 -15.08
CA SER A 27 -3.92 -3.03 -16.32
C SER A 27 -2.57 -3.74 -16.51
N SER A 28 -1.49 -3.18 -15.95
CA SER A 28 -0.18 -3.82 -15.91
C SER A 28 -0.12 -4.80 -14.74
N GLU A 29 -0.10 -6.09 -15.04
CA GLU A 29 -0.02 -7.16 -14.03
C GLU A 29 1.27 -7.10 -13.22
N SER A 30 2.38 -6.67 -13.82
CA SER A 30 3.65 -6.52 -13.10
C SER A 30 3.55 -5.49 -11.96
N LEU A 31 2.79 -4.41 -12.15
CA LEU A 31 2.55 -3.41 -11.10
C LEU A 31 1.63 -3.93 -9.98
N ARG A 32 0.84 -4.98 -10.22
CA ARG A 32 -0.01 -5.59 -9.18
C ARG A 32 0.80 -6.37 -8.15
N THR A 33 2.00 -6.81 -8.51
CA THR A 33 2.90 -7.53 -7.58
C THR A 33 3.47 -6.58 -6.53
N VAL A 34 3.83 -7.12 -5.35
CA VAL A 34 4.51 -6.34 -4.31
C VAL A 34 5.78 -5.71 -4.87
N LYS A 35 6.63 -6.50 -5.52
CA LYS A 35 7.87 -6.01 -6.13
C LYS A 35 7.62 -4.87 -7.12
N GLY A 36 6.71 -5.04 -8.08
CA GLY A 36 6.48 -4.01 -9.09
C GLY A 36 5.89 -2.72 -8.51
N ASN A 37 5.02 -2.83 -7.51
CA ASN A 37 4.50 -1.66 -6.80
C ASN A 37 5.61 -0.90 -6.05
N ILE A 38 6.42 -1.65 -5.31
CA ILE A 38 7.53 -1.11 -4.53
C ILE A 38 8.62 -0.51 -5.42
N ASP A 39 8.98 -1.16 -6.54
CA ASP A 39 9.92 -0.62 -7.53
C ASP A 39 9.42 0.73 -8.09
N ALA A 40 8.11 0.89 -8.27
CA ALA A 40 7.52 2.16 -8.71
C ALA A 40 7.61 3.26 -7.65
N ILE A 41 7.44 2.91 -6.37
CA ILE A 41 7.64 3.84 -5.24
C ILE A 41 9.11 4.25 -5.13
N ASP A 42 10.04 3.29 -5.24
CA ASP A 42 11.49 3.55 -5.25
C ASP A 42 11.85 4.50 -6.40
N SER A 43 11.35 4.21 -7.61
CA SER A 43 11.57 5.05 -8.80
C SER A 43 11.01 6.47 -8.62
N PHE A 44 9.86 6.61 -7.96
CA PHE A 44 9.25 7.90 -7.68
C PHE A 44 10.06 8.70 -6.65
N HIS A 45 10.51 8.05 -5.58
CA HIS A 45 11.39 8.63 -4.58
C HIS A 45 12.70 9.15 -5.20
N ASP A 46 13.38 8.31 -5.99
CA ASP A 46 14.64 8.67 -6.65
C ASP A 46 14.47 9.83 -7.63
N ARG A 47 13.33 9.87 -8.35
CA ARG A 47 13.01 10.99 -9.24
C ARG A 47 12.79 12.29 -8.48
N ILE A 48 12.09 12.26 -7.33
CA ILE A 48 11.91 13.45 -6.49
C ILE A 48 13.26 13.94 -5.97
N LYS A 49 14.10 13.02 -5.48
CA LYS A 49 15.45 13.34 -5.00
C LYS A 49 16.33 13.94 -6.09
N LEU A 50 16.29 13.39 -7.31
CA LEU A 50 17.04 13.89 -8.46
C LEU A 50 16.60 15.31 -8.86
N ILE A 51 15.29 15.58 -8.89
CA ILE A 51 14.76 16.87 -9.33
C ILE A 51 14.96 17.96 -8.27
N SER A 52 14.81 17.63 -7.00
CA SER A 52 14.81 18.61 -5.91
C SER A 52 16.13 18.73 -5.16
N GLY A 53 17.01 17.74 -5.27
CA GLY A 53 18.20 17.63 -4.42
C GLY A 53 17.90 17.31 -2.95
N LYS A 54 16.63 17.06 -2.59
CA LYS A 54 16.17 16.79 -1.22
C LYS A 54 15.70 15.35 -1.06
N GLU A 55 15.94 14.80 0.12
CA GLU A 55 15.34 13.53 0.55
C GLU A 55 14.15 13.85 1.46
N ILE A 56 12.93 13.66 0.94
CA ILE A 56 11.68 13.93 1.65
C ILE A 56 11.06 12.60 2.11
N PRO A 57 10.68 12.45 3.39
CA PRO A 57 10.02 11.26 3.90
C PRO A 57 8.71 10.92 3.18
N PHE A 58 8.47 9.64 2.93
CA PHE A 58 7.21 9.14 2.39
C PHE A 58 6.38 8.45 3.48
N TYR A 59 5.07 8.60 3.40
CA TYR A 59 4.09 7.94 4.27
C TYR A 59 3.07 7.24 3.38
N ILE A 60 3.00 5.91 3.44
CA ILE A 60 1.97 5.17 2.71
C ILE A 60 0.72 5.18 3.56
N THR A 61 -0.10 6.22 3.43
CA THR A 61 -1.25 6.47 4.31
C THR A 61 -2.48 5.65 3.96
N GLU A 62 -2.46 4.97 2.81
CA GLU A 62 -3.52 4.04 2.43
C GLU A 62 -2.98 3.01 1.42
N MET A 63 -3.18 1.72 1.71
CA MET A 63 -2.84 0.63 0.79
C MET A 63 -3.63 -0.61 1.18
N GLY A 64 -3.94 -1.48 0.23
CA GLY A 64 -4.67 -2.71 0.49
C GLY A 64 -4.94 -3.49 -0.78
N VAL A 65 -5.42 -4.73 -0.64
CA VAL A 65 -5.92 -5.57 -1.73
C VAL A 65 -7.26 -6.18 -1.31
N PRO A 66 -8.34 -6.02 -2.10
CA PRO A 66 -9.67 -6.44 -1.70
C PRO A 66 -9.93 -7.91 -2.04
N THR A 67 -10.72 -8.60 -1.23
CA THR A 67 -11.08 -10.01 -1.44
C THR A 67 -12.44 -10.23 -2.10
N HIS A 68 -12.97 -9.18 -2.74
CA HIS A 68 -14.25 -9.23 -3.46
C HIS A 68 -14.17 -10.10 -4.73
N TYR A 69 -15.32 -10.54 -5.24
CA TYR A 69 -15.41 -11.25 -6.51
C TYR A 69 -15.56 -10.25 -7.65
N GLY A 70 -14.48 -10.03 -8.40
CA GLY A 70 -14.45 -9.06 -9.48
C GLY A 70 -13.04 -8.77 -9.97
N HIS A 71 -12.94 -7.83 -10.91
CA HIS A 71 -11.65 -7.38 -11.44
C HIS A 71 -10.79 -6.77 -10.32
N GLY A 72 -9.58 -7.31 -10.15
CA GLY A 72 -8.64 -6.88 -9.10
C GLY A 72 -8.95 -7.41 -7.70
N GLY A 73 -9.98 -8.27 -7.56
CA GLY A 73 -10.19 -9.05 -6.35
C GLY A 73 -9.19 -10.21 -6.25
N VAL A 74 -8.75 -10.51 -5.04
CA VAL A 74 -7.82 -11.61 -4.74
C VAL A 74 -8.44 -12.59 -3.75
N SER A 75 -7.88 -13.80 -3.65
CA SER A 75 -8.25 -14.74 -2.60
C SER A 75 -7.81 -14.24 -1.21
N LEU A 76 -8.36 -14.83 -0.15
CA LEU A 76 -7.98 -14.51 1.24
C LEU A 76 -6.50 -14.80 1.52
N ASP A 77 -5.96 -15.86 0.92
CA ASP A 77 -4.56 -16.26 1.09
C ASP A 77 -3.64 -15.29 0.32
N GLU A 78 -4.00 -14.93 -0.93
CA GLU A 78 -3.25 -13.92 -1.69
C GLU A 78 -3.26 -12.54 -0.99
N GLN A 79 -4.37 -12.16 -0.33
CA GLN A 79 -4.41 -10.98 0.51
C GLN A 79 -3.41 -11.08 1.67
N SER A 80 -3.37 -12.22 2.35
CA SER A 80 -2.43 -12.48 3.47
C SER A 80 -0.98 -12.37 3.00
N ASP A 81 -0.63 -13.06 1.93
CA ASP A 81 0.72 -13.10 1.38
C ASP A 81 1.18 -11.71 0.93
N PHE A 82 0.33 -11.01 0.17
CA PHE A 82 0.63 -9.66 -0.31
C PHE A 82 0.92 -8.70 0.85
N ILE A 83 0.04 -8.66 1.86
CA ILE A 83 0.18 -7.74 2.99
C ILE A 83 1.44 -8.03 3.82
N ASN A 84 1.75 -9.31 4.06
CA ASN A 84 2.93 -9.71 4.81
C ASN A 84 4.23 -9.40 4.04
N GLU A 85 4.28 -9.68 2.74
CA GLU A 85 5.44 -9.37 1.90
C GLU A 85 5.62 -7.85 1.76
N TYR A 86 4.57 -7.11 1.44
CA TYR A 86 4.60 -5.65 1.29
C TYR A 86 5.04 -4.95 2.57
N SER A 87 4.53 -5.39 3.73
CA SER A 87 4.95 -4.83 5.02
C SER A 87 6.46 -5.01 5.26
N ARG A 88 7.02 -6.19 4.91
CA ARG A 88 8.48 -6.44 5.03
C ARG A 88 9.28 -5.55 4.09
N GLU A 89 8.85 -5.43 2.83
CA GLU A 89 9.52 -4.59 1.84
C GLU A 89 9.52 -3.11 2.26
N VAL A 90 8.41 -2.61 2.80
CA VAL A 90 8.32 -1.23 3.30
C VAL A 90 9.25 -1.01 4.51
N ILE A 91 9.28 -1.94 5.47
CA ILE A 91 10.15 -1.83 6.67
C ILE A 91 11.64 -1.75 6.29
N ASN A 92 12.04 -2.38 5.19
CA ASN A 92 13.42 -2.35 4.71
C ASN A 92 13.83 -1.00 4.08
N ARG A 93 12.89 -0.06 3.87
CA ARG A 93 13.11 1.22 3.19
C ARG A 93 13.08 2.38 4.18
N LYS A 94 14.26 2.89 4.53
CA LYS A 94 14.43 3.97 5.52
C LYS A 94 13.69 5.27 5.18
N TYR A 95 13.43 5.56 3.91
CA TYR A 95 12.74 6.78 3.48
C TYR A 95 11.22 6.71 3.68
N ILE A 96 10.66 5.51 3.84
CA ILE A 96 9.25 5.30 4.17
C ILE A 96 9.11 5.30 5.70
N LYS A 97 8.27 6.19 6.23
CA LYS A 97 8.14 6.42 7.68
C LYS A 97 6.86 5.86 8.29
N GLY A 98 5.96 5.36 7.46
CA GLY A 98 4.78 4.65 7.93
C GLY A 98 3.99 4.00 6.79
N LEU A 99 3.23 2.99 7.17
CA LEU A 99 2.33 2.20 6.33
C LEU A 99 1.01 2.02 7.07
N TRP A 100 -0.08 2.47 6.46
CA TRP A 100 -1.44 2.32 6.96
C TRP A 100 -2.22 1.45 5.99
N TRP A 101 -2.58 0.27 6.46
CA TRP A 101 -3.41 -0.65 5.70
C TRP A 101 -4.87 -0.18 5.73
N TYR A 102 -5.47 -0.13 4.54
CA TYR A 102 -6.90 0.03 4.31
C TYR A 102 -7.53 -1.35 4.13
N ASP A 103 -8.43 -1.76 5.00
CA ASP A 103 -8.71 -1.15 6.30
C ASP A 103 -8.84 -2.21 7.39
N LEU A 104 -9.21 -1.81 8.60
CA LEU A 104 -9.18 -2.74 9.72
C LEU A 104 -10.31 -3.77 9.59
N ILE A 105 -11.53 -3.34 9.27
CA ILE A 105 -12.74 -4.17 9.32
C ILE A 105 -13.45 -3.98 7.99
N ASN A 106 -13.88 -5.06 7.35
CA ASN A 106 -14.73 -4.99 6.17
C ASN A 106 -15.89 -4.00 6.39
N ASP A 107 -16.03 -3.02 5.49
CA ASP A 107 -17.07 -1.99 5.53
C ASP A 107 -18.51 -2.55 5.40
N GLY A 108 -18.64 -3.81 4.96
CA GLY A 108 -19.90 -4.52 4.84
C GLY A 108 -19.75 -6.00 4.50
N GLY A 109 -20.86 -6.65 4.18
CA GLY A 109 -20.94 -8.09 3.87
C GLY A 109 -21.09 -8.45 2.39
N ASN A 110 -21.11 -7.47 1.47
CA ASN A 110 -21.36 -7.76 0.06
C ASN A 110 -20.07 -8.20 -0.66
N ILE A 111 -19.94 -9.49 -0.96
CA ILE A 111 -18.77 -10.06 -1.65
C ILE A 111 -18.55 -9.51 -3.07
N LEU A 112 -19.55 -8.89 -3.68
CA LEU A 112 -19.42 -8.25 -4.99
C LEU A 112 -18.98 -6.78 -4.89
N ASN A 113 -19.12 -6.17 -3.71
CA ASN A 113 -18.65 -4.81 -3.47
C ASN A 113 -17.18 -4.83 -3.05
N LYS A 114 -16.35 -4.11 -3.78
CA LYS A 114 -14.92 -4.03 -3.50
C LYS A 114 -14.63 -3.40 -2.13
N GLU A 115 -15.30 -2.30 -1.79
CA GLU A 115 -15.03 -1.54 -0.55
C GLU A 115 -15.36 -2.39 0.70
N ASP A 116 -16.38 -3.25 0.63
CA ASP A 116 -16.77 -4.17 1.71
C ASP A 116 -15.74 -5.27 2.02
N ASN A 117 -14.61 -5.37 1.29
CA ASN A 117 -13.76 -6.57 1.32
C ASN A 117 -12.25 -6.31 1.51
N PHE A 118 -11.85 -5.12 1.95
CA PHE A 118 -10.45 -4.81 2.25
C PHE A 118 -9.99 -5.29 3.63
N GLY A 119 -10.91 -5.34 4.59
CA GLY A 119 -10.66 -5.55 6.01
C GLY A 119 -9.68 -6.68 6.37
N PHE A 120 -9.02 -6.52 7.51
CA PHE A 120 -8.29 -7.60 8.20
C PHE A 120 -9.24 -8.47 9.02
N PHE A 121 -10.42 -7.94 9.32
CA PHE A 121 -11.53 -8.61 9.96
C PHE A 121 -12.76 -8.56 9.05
N TYR A 122 -13.62 -9.57 9.16
CA TYR A 122 -14.97 -9.50 8.60
C TYR A 122 -15.83 -8.50 9.40
N GLU A 123 -17.00 -8.11 8.88
CA GLU A 123 -17.93 -7.17 9.53
C GLU A 123 -18.31 -7.61 10.95
N ASN A 124 -18.42 -8.92 11.19
CA ASN A 124 -18.70 -9.51 12.51
C ASN A 124 -17.47 -9.58 13.44
N LEU A 125 -16.37 -8.90 13.10
CA LEU A 125 -15.09 -8.87 13.81
C LEU A 125 -14.36 -10.21 13.92
N SER A 126 -14.80 -11.24 13.18
CA SER A 126 -14.00 -12.46 13.07
C SER A 126 -12.76 -12.21 12.20
N PRO A 127 -11.57 -12.74 12.59
CA PRO A 127 -10.33 -12.45 11.89
C PRO A 127 -10.28 -13.15 10.53
N LYS A 128 -9.84 -12.43 9.48
CA LYS A 128 -9.46 -13.03 8.20
C LYS A 128 -8.06 -13.68 8.30
N PRO A 129 -7.67 -14.56 7.35
CA PRO A 129 -6.35 -15.20 7.35
C PRO A 129 -5.19 -14.20 7.51
N VAL A 130 -5.26 -13.06 6.82
CA VAL A 130 -4.26 -11.98 6.94
C VAL A 130 -3.98 -11.60 8.40
N MET A 131 -5.01 -11.44 9.24
CA MET A 131 -4.82 -11.05 10.64
C MET A 131 -4.12 -12.15 11.47
N GLN A 132 -4.43 -13.41 11.16
CA GLN A 132 -3.83 -14.55 11.86
C GLN A 132 -2.33 -14.66 11.56
N ASP A 133 -1.93 -14.40 10.31
CA ASP A 133 -0.55 -14.50 9.87
C ASP A 133 0.27 -13.26 10.22
N PHE A 134 -0.34 -12.08 10.14
CA PHE A 134 0.31 -10.82 10.53
C PHE A 134 0.83 -10.87 11.98
N LYS A 135 0.04 -11.45 12.90
CA LYS A 135 0.43 -11.66 14.29
C LYS A 135 1.63 -12.59 14.45
N LYS A 136 1.75 -13.60 13.60
CA LYS A 136 2.86 -14.58 13.65
C LYS A 136 4.16 -14.03 13.07
N ASN A 137 4.08 -13.22 12.02
CA ASN A 137 5.23 -12.89 11.17
C ASN A 137 5.88 -11.53 11.46
N LEU A 138 5.13 -10.55 11.97
CA LEU A 138 5.64 -9.18 12.20
C LEU A 138 5.91 -8.87 13.68
N ILE A 139 5.21 -9.52 14.61
CA ILE A 139 5.31 -9.24 16.07
C ILE A 139 6.30 -10.18 16.77
N SER A 140 6.75 -11.25 16.12
CA SER A 140 7.64 -12.28 16.70
C SER A 140 9.14 -11.93 16.66
N LYS A 141 9.50 -10.65 16.56
CA LYS A 141 10.88 -10.17 16.74
C LYS A 141 11.18 -9.81 18.18
#